data_AF-A0AAX3NUQ2-F1
#
_entry.id   AF-A0AAX3NUQ2-F1
#
_cell.length_a   1.000
_cell.length_b   1.000
_cell.length_c   1.000
_cell.angle_alpha   90.00
_cell.angle_beta   90.00
_cell.angle_gamma   90.00
#
_symmetry.space_group_name_H-M   'P 1'
#
loop_
_entity.id
_entity.type
_entity.pdbx_description
1 polymer ?
#
loop_
_entity_poly.entity_id
_entity_poly.type
_entity_poly.pdbx_seq_one_letter_code
_entity_poly.pdbx_strand_id
1 'polypeptide(L)'
;MKRYLKVGDRCKQCDTPRVDISHEILLEIQRELHPSIKSIPASVLAKGRDIYAICPCCDLYALGMDLETGYPFTEVDGQTTTIHELTSRPEWRW
;
A
#
# COMPACT_ATOMS: atom_id res chain seq x y z
N MET A 1 -8.14 -22.41 5.44
CA MET A 1 -8.21 -21.54 4.23
C MET A 1 -7.29 -20.35 4.42
N LYS A 2 -6.29 -20.14 3.56
CA LYS A 2 -5.50 -18.89 3.58
C LYS A 2 -6.36 -17.78 2.98
N ARG A 3 -6.97 -16.94 3.83
CA ARG A 3 -7.61 -15.71 3.35
C ARG A 3 -6.53 -14.80 2.75
N TYR A 4 -6.77 -14.33 1.54
CA TYR A 4 -5.91 -13.38 0.87
C TYR A 4 -6.17 -11.98 1.42
N LEU A 5 -5.12 -11.15 1.51
CA LEU A 5 -5.23 -9.75 1.89
C LEU A 5 -6.01 -8.99 0.81
N LYS A 6 -6.90 -8.09 1.21
CA LYS A 6 -7.73 -7.26 0.34
C LYS A 6 -7.69 -5.80 0.78
N VAL A 7 -8.05 -4.89 -0.12
CA VAL A 7 -8.40 -3.51 0.22
C VAL A 7 -9.41 -3.48 1.38
N GLY A 8 -9.20 -2.56 2.32
CA GLY A 8 -10.03 -2.41 3.52
C GLY A 8 -9.76 -3.42 4.64
N ASP A 9 -9.06 -4.53 4.37
CA ASP A 9 -8.61 -5.40 5.45
C ASP A 9 -7.68 -4.61 6.39
N ARG A 10 -7.88 -4.80 7.70
CA ARG A 10 -7.08 -4.11 8.71
C ARG A 10 -5.63 -4.61 8.70
N CYS A 11 -4.67 -3.69 8.71
CA CYS A 11 -3.27 -4.03 8.86
C CYS A 11 -3.04 -4.69 10.22
N LYS A 12 -2.41 -5.87 10.24
CA LYS A 12 -2.11 -6.58 11.49
C LYS A 12 -1.11 -5.86 12.41
N GLN A 13 -0.40 -4.85 11.91
CA GLN A 13 0.61 -4.11 12.66
C GLN A 13 0.08 -2.83 13.30
N CYS A 14 -0.78 -2.07 12.61
CA CYS A 14 -1.25 -0.76 13.07
C CYS A 14 -2.76 -0.56 12.93
N ASP A 15 -3.52 -1.57 12.51
CA ASP A 15 -4.98 -1.53 12.31
C ASP A 15 -5.48 -0.53 11.24
N THR A 16 -4.58 0.16 10.53
CA THR A 16 -4.95 1.01 9.38
C THR A 16 -5.57 0.15 8.27
N PRO A 17 -6.68 0.59 7.64
CA PRO A 17 -7.23 -0.08 6.45
C PRO A 17 -6.19 -0.14 5.33
N ARG A 18 -6.08 -1.30 4.68
CA ARG A 18 -5.20 -1.46 3.52
C ARG A 18 -5.78 -0.81 2.27
N VAL A 19 -4.88 -0.40 1.39
CA VAL A 19 -5.16 0.12 0.05
C VAL A 19 -4.57 -0.82 -1.00
N ASP A 20 -5.05 -0.76 -2.23
CA ASP A 20 -4.60 -1.62 -3.31
C ASP A 20 -3.60 -0.89 -4.23
N ILE A 21 -2.49 -1.54 -4.55
CA ILE A 21 -1.57 -1.13 -5.62
C ILE A 21 -1.56 -2.17 -6.73
N SER A 22 -1.33 -1.73 -7.97
CA SER A 22 -1.15 -2.64 -9.10
C SER A 22 0.21 -3.34 -9.04
N HIS A 23 0.35 -4.44 -9.77
CA HIS A 23 1.64 -5.12 -9.93
C HIS A 23 2.72 -4.21 -10.51
N GLU A 24 2.36 -3.41 -11.51
CA GLU A 24 3.26 -2.47 -12.17
C GLU A 24 3.85 -1.48 -11.16
N ILE A 25 3.00 -0.88 -10.33
CA ILE A 25 3.40 0.05 -9.27
C ILE A 25 4.30 -0.65 -8.25
N LEU A 26 3.98 -1.88 -7.85
CA LEU A 26 4.85 -2.65 -6.95
C LEU A 26 6.26 -2.85 -7.54
N LEU A 27 6.36 -3.17 -8.83
CA LEU A 27 7.65 -3.34 -9.49
C LEU A 27 8.43 -2.03 -9.57
N GLU A 28 7.77 -0.91 -9.85
CA GLU A 28 8.38 0.42 -9.84
C GLU A 28 8.90 0.77 -8.43
N ILE A 29 8.07 0.60 -7.41
CA ILE A 29 8.44 0.82 -6.00
C ILE A 29 9.70 0.00 -5.66
N GLN A 30 9.72 -1.28 -6.04
CA GLN A 30 10.86 -2.16 -5.77
C GLN A 30 12.13 -1.75 -6.51
N ARG A 31 11.99 -1.25 -7.74
CA ARG A 31 13.12 -0.82 -8.59
C ARG A 31 13.70 0.52 -8.17
N GLU A 32 12.86 1.48 -7.81
CA GLU A 32 13.31 2.85 -7.51
C GLU A 32 13.70 3.00 -6.03
N LEU A 33 12.82 2.56 -5.12
CA LEU A 33 12.97 2.82 -3.69
C LEU A 33 13.62 1.68 -2.92
N HIS A 34 13.65 0.47 -3.48
CA HIS A 34 14.11 -0.75 -2.81
C HIS A 34 13.61 -0.91 -1.35
N PRO A 35 12.31 -0.68 -1.07
CA PRO A 35 11.84 -0.57 0.30
C PRO A 35 11.68 -1.95 0.94
N SER A 36 11.78 -1.98 2.27
CA SER A 36 11.33 -3.13 3.04
C SER A 36 9.81 -3.04 3.24
N ILE A 37 9.04 -3.76 2.41
CA ILE A 37 7.58 -3.82 2.51
C ILE A 37 7.19 -4.68 3.73
N LYS A 38 6.61 -4.05 4.75
CA LYS A 38 6.28 -4.65 6.05
C LYS A 38 4.91 -5.28 6.07
N SER A 39 3.94 -4.70 5.37
CA SER A 39 2.55 -5.15 5.50
C SER A 39 2.18 -6.31 4.57
N ILE A 40 2.95 -6.58 3.51
CA ILE A 40 2.69 -7.68 2.59
C ILE A 40 3.66 -8.83 2.90
N PRO A 41 3.17 -10.05 3.20
CA PRO A 41 4.04 -11.20 3.43
C PRO A 41 4.89 -11.52 2.19
N ALA A 42 6.17 -11.86 2.38
CA ALA A 42 7.07 -12.25 1.29
C ALA A 42 6.50 -13.39 0.41
N SER A 43 5.79 -14.34 1.02
CA SER A 43 5.10 -15.43 0.29
C SER A 43 3.96 -14.97 -0.62
N VAL A 44 3.41 -13.77 -0.40
CA VAL A 44 2.40 -13.14 -1.27
C VAL A 44 3.08 -12.37 -2.39
N LEU A 45 4.14 -11.61 -2.07
CA LEU A 45 4.96 -10.91 -3.07
C LEU A 45 5.53 -11.87 -4.11
N ALA A 46 6.09 -13.00 -3.66
CA ALA A 46 6.72 -14.00 -4.52
C ALA A 46 5.75 -14.73 -5.49
N LYS A 47 4.43 -14.66 -5.28
CA LYS A 47 3.47 -15.37 -6.13
C LYS A 47 3.14 -14.66 -7.44
N GLY A 48 3.41 -13.35 -7.54
CA GLY A 48 2.92 -12.53 -8.64
C GLY A 48 1.40 -12.39 -8.60
N ARG A 49 0.89 -11.17 -8.52
CA ARG A 49 -0.55 -10.86 -8.52
C ARG A 49 -0.76 -9.58 -9.29
N ASP A 50 -1.95 -9.41 -9.84
CA ASP A 50 -2.32 -8.15 -10.51
C ASP A 50 -2.47 -7.00 -9.50
N ILE A 51 -2.91 -7.32 -8.28
CA ILE A 51 -3.21 -6.35 -7.23
C ILE A 51 -2.67 -6.82 -5.87
N TYR A 52 -2.14 -5.87 -5.09
CA TYR A 52 -1.62 -6.09 -3.75
C TYR A 52 -2.21 -5.12 -2.73
N ALA A 53 -2.76 -5.67 -1.64
CA ALA A 53 -3.25 -4.89 -0.51
C ALA A 53 -2.10 -4.49 0.43
N ILE A 54 -1.69 -3.24 0.38
CA ILE A 54 -0.59 -2.62 1.15
C ILE A 54 -1.12 -1.71 2.27
N CYS A 55 -0.38 -1.58 3.36
CA CYS A 55 -0.75 -0.68 4.47
C CYS A 55 -0.20 0.73 4.22
N PRO A 56 -1.04 1.76 4.11
CA PRO A 56 -0.58 3.11 3.86
C PRO A 56 0.12 3.76 5.07
N CYS A 57 0.01 3.17 6.27
CA CYS A 57 0.71 3.64 7.46
C CYS A 57 2.07 2.93 7.67
N CYS A 58 2.12 1.60 7.56
CA CYS A 58 3.35 0.84 7.80
C CYS A 58 4.37 0.97 6.65
N ASP A 59 3.86 1.20 5.43
CA ASP A 59 4.66 1.24 4.20
C ASP A 59 4.65 2.63 3.55
N LEU A 60 4.52 3.70 4.35
CA LEU A 60 4.56 5.12 3.93
C LEU A 60 5.69 5.39 2.92
N TYR A 61 6.91 4.95 3.27
CA TYR A 61 8.08 5.12 2.41
C TYR A 61 7.91 4.40 1.07
N ALA A 62 7.40 3.16 1.07
CA ALA A 62 7.17 2.41 -0.15
C ALA A 62 6.11 3.06 -1.06
N LEU A 63 5.14 3.77 -0.48
CA LEU A 63 4.15 4.56 -1.23
C LEU A 63 4.67 5.92 -1.70
N GLY A 64 5.96 6.21 -1.48
CA GLY A 64 6.62 7.41 -2.00
C GLY A 64 6.39 8.65 -1.15
N MET A 65 6.24 8.52 0.18
CA MET A 65 6.06 9.69 1.07
C MET A 65 7.18 10.74 0.93
N ASP A 66 8.42 10.29 0.70
CA ASP A 66 9.59 11.17 0.54
C ASP A 66 9.82 11.65 -0.91
N LEU A 67 8.95 11.25 -1.85
CA LEU A 67 8.99 11.71 -3.25
C LEU A 67 8.18 12.99 -3.42
N GLU A 68 8.46 13.74 -4.49
CA GLU A 68 7.63 14.88 -4.90
C GLU A 68 6.21 14.45 -5.28
N THR A 69 6.07 13.24 -5.82
CA THR A 69 4.78 12.61 -6.15
C THR A 69 4.80 11.17 -5.67
N GLY A 70 3.87 10.82 -4.78
CA GLY A 70 3.70 9.45 -4.30
C GLY A 70 3.14 8.51 -5.36
N TYR A 71 3.31 7.21 -5.16
CA TYR A 71 2.75 6.21 -6.05
C TYR A 71 1.23 6.13 -5.88
N PRO A 72 0.47 5.97 -6.99
CA PRO A 72 -0.97 5.88 -6.90
C PRO A 72 -1.41 4.56 -6.24
N PHE A 73 -2.50 4.61 -5.48
CA PHE A 73 -3.17 3.42 -4.93
C PHE A 73 -4.67 3.64 -4.87
N THR A 74 -5.42 2.54 -4.78
CA THR A 74 -6.88 2.54 -4.74
C THR A 74 -7.39 2.26 -3.32
N GLU A 75 -8.28 3.13 -2.84
CA GLU A 75 -8.95 3.00 -1.54
C GLU A 75 -10.18 2.08 -1.60
N VAL A 76 -10.80 1.84 -0.44
CA VAL A 76 -11.97 0.94 -0.28
C VAL A 76 -13.16 1.38 -1.14
N ASP A 77 -13.30 2.68 -1.36
CA ASP A 77 -14.38 3.28 -2.16
C ASP A 77 -14.08 3.27 -3.67
N GLY A 78 -12.92 2.76 -4.08
CA GLY A 78 -12.48 2.71 -5.47
C GLY A 78 -11.81 4.00 -5.96
N GLN A 79 -11.61 5.00 -5.10
CA GLN A 79 -10.86 6.20 -5.49
C GLN A 79 -9.36 5.91 -5.56
N THR A 80 -8.73 6.38 -6.64
CA THR A 80 -7.28 6.38 -6.77
C THR A 80 -6.72 7.69 -6.24
N THR A 81 -5.78 7.59 -5.30
CA THR A 81 -5.15 8.74 -4.64
C THR A 81 -3.65 8.45 -4.45
N THR A 82 -2.93 9.34 -3.77
CA THR A 82 -1.53 9.16 -3.37
C THR A 82 -1.36 9.26 -1.87
N ILE A 83 -0.16 8.95 -1.36
CA ILE A 83 0.10 9.02 0.07
C ILE A 83 0.06 10.46 0.60
N HIS A 84 0.48 11.44 -0.20
CA HIS A 84 0.44 12.86 0.14
C HIS A 84 -1.01 13.36 0.26
N GLU A 85 -1.86 13.00 -0.69
CA GLU A 85 -3.29 13.33 -0.64
C GLU A 85 -3.95 12.68 0.57
N LEU A 86 -3.73 11.37 0.77
CA LEU A 86 -4.30 10.63 1.89
C LEU A 86 -3.87 11.21 3.26
N THR A 87 -2.59 11.55 3.42
CA THR A 87 -2.05 12.10 4.68
C THR A 87 -2.49 13.54 4.96
N SER A 88 -2.92 14.28 3.94
CA SER A 88 -3.47 15.64 4.08
C SER A 88 -4.90 15.68 4.62
N ARG A 89 -5.62 14.55 4.60
CA ARG A 89 -7.03 14.50 4.97
C ARG A 89 -7.22 14.59 6.49
N PRO A 90 -8.23 15.31 7.00
CA PRO A 90 -8.47 15.45 8.45
C PRO A 90 -8.73 14.13 9.18
N GLU A 91 -9.33 13.15 8.48
CA GLU A 91 -9.61 11.81 8.96
C GLU A 91 -8.37 10.91 9.05
N TRP A 92 -7.26 11.32 8.44
CA TRP A 92 -5.99 10.63 8.54
C TRP A 92 -5.35 10.90 9.90
N ARG A 93 -5.78 10.13 10.90
CA ARG A 93 -5.25 10.16 12.26
C ARG A 93 -4.98 8.73 12.72
N TRP A 94 -3.71 8.34 12.71
CA TRP A 94 -3.21 7.08 13.28
C TRP A 94 -1.95 7.38 14.09
#